data_AF-A0A963H7R4-F1
#
_entry.id   AF-A0A963H7R4-F1
#
_cell.length_a   1.000
_cell.length_b   1.000
_cell.length_c   1.000
_cell.angle_alpha   90.00
_cell.angle_beta   90.00
_cell.angle_gamma   90.00
#
_symmetry.space_group_name_H-M   'P 1'
#
loop_
_entity.id
_entity.type
_entity.pdbx_description
1 polymer ?
#
loop_
_entity_poly.entity_id
_entity_poly.type
_entity_poly.pdbx_seq_one_letter_code
_entity_poly.pdbx_strand_id
1 'polypeptide(L)'
;MNYSYTEKKRIRKSFAKRASVLEVPFLLATQLESFSAFLQRTTPVAQRKNQGLQAAFSSIFPIVSHSGNARLEFVSFALSDPAFDVKECHQRGLTFASALRAKVRLVILDRETPDTIKEVKEQEVYMG
;
A
#
# COMPACT_ATOMS: atom_id res chain seq x y z
N MET A 1 7.84 -8.41 -41.19
CA MET A 1 7.40 -7.45 -40.16
C MET A 1 5.89 -7.37 -40.23
N ASN A 2 5.18 -7.89 -39.23
CA ASN A 2 3.73 -7.72 -39.15
C ASN A 2 3.46 -6.36 -38.53
N TYR A 3 3.12 -5.38 -39.36
CA TYR A 3 2.73 -4.05 -38.90
C TYR A 3 1.37 -4.12 -38.20
N SER A 4 1.23 -3.40 -37.10
CA SER A 4 -0.07 -3.11 -36.48
C SER A 4 -0.96 -2.28 -37.42
N TYR A 5 -2.26 -2.25 -37.14
CA TYR A 5 -3.23 -1.53 -37.96
C TYR A 5 -2.90 -0.02 -38.10
N THR A 6 -2.40 0.60 -37.04
CA THR A 6 -2.02 2.02 -37.03
C THR A 6 -0.71 2.28 -37.75
N GLU A 7 0.27 1.37 -37.66
CA GLU A 7 1.56 1.49 -38.36
C GLU A 7 1.40 1.37 -39.89
N LYS A 8 0.44 0.56 -40.36
CA LYS A 8 0.13 0.44 -41.80
C LYS A 8 -0.30 1.78 -42.42
N LYS A 9 -0.93 2.68 -41.64
CA LYS A 9 -1.37 3.99 -42.13
C LYS A 9 -0.21 4.91 -42.49
N ARG A 10 0.93 4.81 -41.81
CA ARG A 10 2.13 5.61 -42.08
C ARG A 10 3.40 4.89 -41.64
N ILE A 11 4.07 4.26 -42.59
CA ILE A 11 5.29 3.50 -42.35
C ILE A 11 6.48 4.46 -42.15
N ARG A 12 7.16 4.38 -41.01
CA ARG A 12 8.44 5.06 -40.77
C ARG A 12 9.60 4.14 -41.16
N LYS A 13 10.36 4.50 -42.18
CA LYS A 13 11.56 3.75 -42.60
C LYS A 13 12.66 3.89 -41.54
N SER A 14 13.21 2.76 -41.07
CA SER A 14 14.35 2.71 -40.14
C SER A 14 15.62 2.30 -40.90
N PHE A 15 16.75 2.93 -40.59
CA PHE A 15 18.08 2.59 -41.11
C PHE A 15 18.96 1.86 -40.08
N ALA A 16 18.37 1.43 -38.96
CA ALA A 16 19.09 0.72 -37.92
C ALA A 16 19.73 -0.57 -38.48
N LYS A 17 21.04 -0.71 -38.30
CA LYS A 17 21.80 -1.88 -38.76
C LYS A 17 21.89 -3.00 -37.70
N ARG A 18 21.67 -2.65 -36.43
CA ARG A 18 21.66 -3.59 -35.31
C ARG A 18 20.23 -3.94 -34.95
N ALA A 19 19.96 -5.21 -34.69
CA ALA A 19 18.68 -5.65 -34.15
C ALA A 19 18.54 -5.19 -32.69
N SER A 20 17.33 -4.78 -32.30
CA SER A 20 16.99 -4.58 -30.89
C SER A 20 16.91 -5.96 -30.22
N VAL A 21 17.88 -6.26 -29.36
CA VAL A 21 17.94 -7.54 -28.63
C VAL A 21 16.96 -7.54 -27.46
N LEU A 22 16.71 -6.37 -26.86
CA LEU A 22 15.82 -6.20 -25.73
C LEU A 22 14.78 -5.12 -26.08
N GLU A 23 13.52 -5.40 -25.78
CA GLU A 23 12.43 -4.47 -25.99
C GLU A 23 12.48 -3.33 -24.97
N VAL A 24 12.05 -2.14 -25.39
CA VAL A 24 12.00 -0.98 -24.50
C VAL A 24 11.05 -1.31 -23.35
N PRO A 25 11.49 -1.22 -22.08
CA PRO A 25 10.65 -1.53 -20.95
C PRO A 25 9.53 -0.49 -20.79
N PHE A 26 8.55 -0.82 -19.95
CA PHE A 26 7.50 0.14 -19.62
C PHE A 26 8.09 1.35 -18.87
N LEU A 27 8.12 2.51 -19.52
CA LEU A 27 8.88 3.67 -19.04
C LEU A 27 8.37 4.25 -17.71
N LEU A 28 7.12 3.95 -17.33
CA LEU A 28 6.53 4.38 -16.06
C LEU A 28 6.61 3.31 -14.96
N ALA A 29 7.28 2.18 -15.23
CA ALA A 29 7.37 1.04 -14.32
C ALA A 29 7.87 1.46 -12.94
N THR A 30 8.97 2.21 -12.85
CA THR A 30 9.57 2.62 -11.58
C THR A 30 8.57 3.32 -10.65
N GLN A 31 7.75 4.23 -11.19
CA GLN A 31 6.79 5.00 -10.38
C GLN A 31 5.63 4.11 -9.92
N LEU A 32 5.06 3.33 -10.84
CA LEU A 32 3.91 2.47 -10.53
C LEU A 32 4.30 1.32 -9.59
N GLU A 33 5.43 0.67 -9.85
CA GLU A 33 5.90 -0.46 -9.06
C GLU A 33 6.32 -0.02 -7.66
N SER A 34 7.02 1.10 -7.53
CA SER A 34 7.39 1.66 -6.22
C SER A 34 6.17 1.97 -5.37
N PHE A 35 5.18 2.67 -5.93
CA PHE A 35 3.97 3.03 -5.20
C PHE A 35 3.09 1.81 -4.89
N SER A 36 2.97 0.87 -5.83
CA SER A 36 2.29 -0.40 -5.61
C SER A 36 2.95 -1.23 -4.50
N ALA A 37 4.29 -1.27 -4.47
CA ALA A 37 5.06 -1.95 -3.44
C ALA A 37 4.88 -1.29 -2.06
N PHE A 38 4.76 0.03 -2.01
CA PHE A 38 4.48 0.77 -0.77
C PHE A 38 3.09 0.46 -0.20
N LEU A 39 2.05 0.46 -1.05
CA LEU A 39 0.66 0.29 -0.62
C LEU A 39 0.26 -1.18 -0.40
N GLN A 40 0.72 -2.09 -1.26
CA GLN A 40 0.29 -3.51 -1.30
C GLN A 40 -1.23 -3.69 -1.33
N ARG A 41 -1.94 -2.77 -2.02
CA ARG A 41 -3.40 -2.66 -1.98
C ARG A 41 -4.12 -3.92 -2.47
N THR A 42 -3.60 -4.57 -3.50
CA THR A 42 -4.18 -5.78 -4.10
C THR A 42 -3.69 -7.08 -3.46
N THR A 43 -2.74 -7.00 -2.53
CA THR A 43 -2.17 -8.17 -1.85
C THR A 43 -3.03 -8.55 -0.65
N PRO A 44 -3.51 -9.80 -0.55
CA PRO A 44 -4.21 -10.30 0.62
C PRO A 44 -3.37 -10.11 1.90
N VAL A 45 -4.02 -9.78 3.01
CA VAL A 45 -3.34 -9.44 4.29
C VAL A 45 -2.29 -10.49 4.68
N ALA A 46 -2.61 -11.78 4.55
CA ALA A 46 -1.72 -12.90 4.90
C ALA A 46 -0.47 -13.03 4.01
N GLN A 47 -0.46 -12.43 2.81
CA GLN A 47 0.64 -12.50 1.85
C GLN A 47 1.40 -11.18 1.73
N ARG A 48 1.05 -10.16 2.53
CA ARG A 48 1.75 -8.88 2.50
C ARG A 48 3.18 -9.04 2.98
N LYS A 49 4.11 -8.52 2.19
CA LYS A 49 5.53 -8.48 2.53
C LYS A 49 5.77 -7.38 3.56
N ASN A 50 6.80 -7.53 4.37
CA ASN A 50 7.22 -6.52 5.33
C ASN A 50 7.92 -5.33 4.63
N GLN A 51 7.14 -4.53 3.90
CA GLN A 51 7.60 -3.36 3.14
C GLN A 51 6.51 -2.27 3.12
N GLY A 52 6.89 -1.02 2.87
CA GLY A 52 5.95 0.10 2.77
C GLY A 52 5.12 0.30 4.04
N LEU A 53 3.80 0.41 3.89
CA LEU A 53 2.88 0.57 5.03
C LEU A 53 2.99 -0.59 6.04
N GLN A 54 3.13 -1.83 5.57
CA GLN A 54 3.27 -2.98 6.45
C GLN A 54 4.53 -2.86 7.33
N ALA A 55 5.66 -2.48 6.73
CA ALA A 55 6.91 -2.27 7.47
C ALA A 55 6.82 -1.10 8.46
N ALA A 56 6.18 0.00 8.06
CA ALA A 56 5.97 1.13 8.95
C ALA A 56 5.19 0.72 10.21
N PHE A 57 4.07 0.01 10.05
CA PHE A 57 3.31 -0.51 11.19
C PHE A 57 4.11 -1.52 12.01
N SER A 58 4.75 -2.50 11.38
CA SER A 58 5.56 -3.50 12.08
C SER A 58 6.79 -2.91 12.79
N SER A 59 7.28 -1.74 12.39
CA SER A 59 8.42 -1.09 13.06
C SER A 59 8.04 -0.36 14.35
N ILE A 60 6.80 0.08 14.47
CA ILE A 60 6.32 0.87 15.62
C ILE A 60 5.58 -0.02 16.63
N PHE A 61 4.87 -1.04 16.15
CA PHE A 61 4.10 -1.93 16.99
C PHE A 61 4.89 -3.19 17.37
N PRO A 62 4.68 -3.73 18.59
CA PRO A 62 3.71 -3.29 19.59
C PRO A 62 4.16 -2.07 20.39
N ILE A 63 3.22 -1.17 20.68
CA ILE A 63 3.44 -0.01 21.57
C ILE A 63 3.05 -0.41 22.99
N VAL A 64 3.98 -0.34 23.93
CA VAL A 64 3.73 -0.71 25.34
C VAL A 64 3.52 0.55 26.17
N SER A 65 2.54 0.53 27.08
CA SER A 65 2.33 1.65 28.01
C SER A 65 3.52 1.78 28.96
N HIS A 66 3.81 3.00 29.43
CA HIS A 66 4.88 3.23 30.40
C HIS A 66 4.73 2.40 31.68
N SER A 67 3.49 2.12 32.10
CA SER A 67 3.19 1.30 33.28
C SER A 67 3.31 -0.21 33.05
N GLY A 68 3.57 -0.66 31.83
CA GLY A 68 3.57 -2.08 31.45
C GLY A 68 2.19 -2.74 31.38
N ASN A 69 1.15 -2.15 31.96
CA ASN A 69 -0.19 -2.77 32.11
C ASN A 69 -1.04 -2.85 30.83
N ALA A 70 -0.55 -2.32 29.71
CA ALA A 70 -1.27 -2.36 28.44
C ALA A 70 -0.28 -2.33 27.28
N ARG A 71 -0.63 -3.01 26.19
CA ARG A 71 0.08 -2.92 24.92
C ARG A 71 -0.90 -2.83 23.75
N LEU A 72 -0.55 -2.05 22.76
CA LEU A 72 -1.28 -1.93 21.50
C LEU A 72 -0.55 -2.73 20.43
N GLU A 73 -1.27 -3.62 19.77
CA GLU A 73 -0.78 -4.50 18.72
C GLU A 73 -1.42 -4.10 17.38
N PHE A 74 -0.63 -4.21 16.31
CA PHE A 74 -1.11 -4.02 14.95
C PHE A 74 -1.55 -5.38 14.37
N VAL A 75 -2.78 -5.44 13.84
CA VAL A 75 -3.32 -6.66 13.21
C VAL A 75 -3.23 -6.57 11.69
N SER A 76 -3.79 -5.51 11.10
CA SER A 76 -3.84 -5.33 9.65
C SER A 76 -4.19 -3.89 9.28
N PHE A 77 -3.98 -3.48 8.02
CA PHE A 77 -4.49 -2.21 7.50
C PHE A 77 -5.37 -2.42 6.26
N ALA A 78 -6.26 -1.47 5.99
CA ALA A 78 -7.08 -1.41 4.79
C ALA A 78 -7.04 0.00 4.21
N LEU A 79 -7.02 0.09 2.88
CA LEU A 79 -7.17 1.33 2.12
C LEU A 79 -8.57 1.33 1.52
N SER A 80 -9.35 2.37 1.84
CA SER A 80 -10.71 2.51 1.33
C SER A 80 -10.70 3.00 -0.12
N ASP A 81 -11.82 2.95 -0.82
CA ASP A 81 -11.88 3.63 -2.11
C ASP A 81 -11.81 5.16 -1.94
N PRO A 82 -11.15 5.88 -2.85
CA PRO A 82 -11.19 7.33 -2.88
C PRO A 82 -12.64 7.83 -2.95
N ALA A 83 -12.93 8.92 -2.22
CA ALA A 83 -14.28 9.48 -2.19
C ALA A 83 -14.73 10.08 -3.54
N PHE A 84 -13.77 10.53 -4.35
CA PHE A 84 -13.98 11.15 -5.65
C PHE A 84 -12.99 10.58 -6.67
N ASP A 85 -13.35 10.63 -7.94
CA ASP A 85 -12.43 10.27 -9.01
C ASP A 85 -11.40 11.38 -9.28
N VAL A 86 -10.42 11.09 -10.15
CA VAL A 86 -9.35 12.04 -10.48
C VAL A 86 -9.90 13.32 -11.14
N LYS A 87 -10.94 13.22 -11.98
CA LYS A 87 -11.49 14.37 -12.72
C LYS A 87 -12.25 15.29 -11.78
N GLU A 88 -13.03 14.73 -10.87
CA GLU A 88 -13.75 15.46 -9.83
C GLU A 88 -12.77 16.17 -8.88
N CYS A 89 -11.69 15.50 -8.46
CA CYS A 89 -10.64 16.12 -7.66
C CYS A 89 -10.02 17.33 -8.38
N HIS A 90 -9.73 17.23 -9.68
CA HIS A 90 -9.21 18.37 -10.45
C HIS A 90 -10.21 19.54 -10.54
N GLN A 91 -11.49 19.26 -10.79
CA GLN A 91 -12.51 20.31 -10.90
C GLN A 91 -12.77 21.04 -9.58
N ARG A 92 -12.71 20.30 -8.47
CA ARG A 92 -12.98 20.83 -7.12
C ARG A 92 -11.74 21.36 -6.41
N GLY A 93 -10.54 21.19 -6.98
CA GLY A 93 -9.29 21.55 -6.33
C GLY A 93 -8.96 20.70 -5.10
N LEU A 94 -9.37 19.42 -5.10
CA LEU A 94 -9.15 18.48 -4.00
C LEU A 94 -7.97 17.54 -4.30
N THR A 95 -7.38 16.96 -3.25
CA THR A 95 -6.37 15.92 -3.38
C THR A 95 -7.04 14.56 -3.61
N PHE A 96 -6.59 13.82 -4.64
CA PHE A 96 -7.02 12.44 -4.86
C PHE A 96 -6.35 11.51 -3.83
N ALA A 97 -7.12 11.08 -2.82
CA ALA A 97 -6.63 10.31 -1.69
C ALA A 97 -7.62 9.22 -1.25
N SER A 98 -7.11 8.24 -0.53
CA SER A 98 -7.85 7.11 0.05
C SER A 98 -7.64 7.09 1.56
N ALA A 99 -8.68 6.73 2.31
CA ALA A 99 -8.63 6.60 3.76
C ALA A 99 -7.93 5.31 4.17
N LEU A 100 -6.86 5.44 4.96
CA LEU A 100 -6.16 4.36 5.64
C LEU A 100 -6.85 4.05 6.97
N ARG A 101 -7.22 2.79 7.15
CA ARG A 101 -7.75 2.27 8.41
C ARG A 101 -6.85 1.15 8.92
N ALA A 102 -6.44 1.22 10.17
CA ALA A 102 -5.66 0.17 10.82
C ALA A 102 -6.54 -0.56 11.83
N LYS A 103 -6.54 -1.89 11.75
CA LYS A 103 -7.10 -2.77 12.76
C LYS A 103 -6.05 -2.97 13.85
N VAL A 104 -6.35 -2.46 15.03
CA VAL A 104 -5.46 -2.51 16.19
C VAL A 104 -6.11 -3.28 17.31
N ARG A 105 -5.29 -3.93 18.12
CA ARG A 105 -5.71 -4.71 19.28
C ARG A 105 -5.08 -4.13 20.53
N LEU A 106 -5.91 -3.65 21.45
CA LEU A 106 -5.49 -3.26 22.79
C LEU A 106 -5.56 -4.46 23.71
N VAL A 107 -4.41 -4.86 24.25
CA VAL A 107 -4.28 -5.91 25.26
C VAL A 107 -4.01 -5.24 26.60
N ILE A 108 -4.92 -5.43 27.57
CA ILE A 108 -4.77 -4.96 28.94
C ILE A 108 -4.29 -6.14 29.78
N LEU A 109 -3.19 -5.94 30.48
CA LEU A 109 -2.57 -6.92 31.37
C LEU A 109 -3.07 -6.71 32.80
N ASP A 110 -3.08 -7.78 33.58
CA ASP A 110 -3.39 -7.69 34.99
C ASP A 110 -2.26 -6.99 35.76
N ARG A 111 -2.63 -6.23 36.79
CA ARG A 111 -1.67 -5.48 37.63
C ARG A 111 -1.01 -6.38 38.67
N GLU A 112 -1.71 -7.42 39.12
CA GLU A 112 -1.27 -8.29 40.20
C GLU A 112 -0.42 -9.46 39.69
N THR A 113 -0.70 -9.93 38.46
CA THR A 113 0.06 -10.98 37.79
C THR A 113 0.59 -10.46 36.45
N PRO A 114 1.88 -10.07 36.39
CA PRO A 114 2.53 -9.70 35.14
C PRO A 114 2.33 -10.81 34.09
N ASP A 115 2.09 -10.41 32.84
CA ASP A 115 1.84 -11.28 31.67
C ASP A 115 0.48 -11.99 31.58
N THR A 116 -0.40 -11.87 32.59
CA THR A 116 -1.78 -12.38 32.48
C THR A 116 -2.65 -11.40 31.69
N ILE A 117 -3.27 -11.86 30.60
CA ILE A 117 -4.18 -11.05 29.80
C ILE A 117 -5.51 -10.91 30.55
N LYS A 118 -5.88 -9.67 30.86
CA LYS A 118 -7.15 -9.34 31.50
C LYS A 118 -8.25 -9.06 30.49
N GLU A 119 -7.95 -8.25 29.48
CA GLU A 119 -8.95 -7.84 28.48
C GLU A 119 -8.28 -7.61 27.12
N VAL A 120 -8.99 -7.96 26.05
CA VAL A 120 -8.56 -7.72 24.67
C VAL A 120 -9.68 -7.00 23.93
N LYS A 121 -9.36 -5.84 23.36
CA LYS A 121 -10.28 -5.07 22.50
C LYS A 121 -9.66 -4.89 21.13
N GLU A 122 -10.38 -5.25 20.09
CA GLU A 122 -9.95 -5.08 18.70
C GLU A 122 -10.87 -4.09 18.01
N GLN A 123 -10.28 -3.08 17.35
CA GLN A 123 -11.03 -2.02 16.68
C GLN A 123 -10.31 -1.53 15.42
N GLU A 124 -11.10 -1.10 14.43
CA GLU A 124 -10.58 -0.37 13.28
C GLU A 124 -10.56 1.13 13.55
N VAL A 125 -9.38 1.73 13.37
CA VAL A 125 -9.12 3.15 13.61
C VAL A 125 -8.70 3.80 12.30
N TYR A 126 -9.23 5.00 12.02
CA TYR A 126 -8.83 5.82 10.89
C TYR A 126 -7.47 6.49 11.16
N MET A 127 -6.54 6.36 10.22
CA MET A 127 -5.13 6.78 10.37
C MET A 127 -4.71 7.89 9.39
N GLY A 128 -5.66 8.44 8.61
CA GLY A 128 -5.41 9.44 7.56
C GLY A 128 -5.96 9.02 6.21
#